data_AF-A0A9P3UI22-F1
#
_entry.id   AF-A0A9P3UI22-F1
#
_cell.length_a   1.000
_cell.length_b   1.000
_cell.length_c   1.000
_cell.angle_alpha   90.00
_cell.angle_beta   90.00
_cell.angle_gamma   90.00
#
_symmetry.space_group_name_H-M   'P 1'
#
loop_
_entity.id
_entity.type
_entity.pdbx_description
1 polymer ?
#
loop_
_entity_poly.entity_id
_entity_poly.type
_entity_poly.pdbx_seq_one_letter_code
_entity_poly.pdbx_strand_id
1 'polypeptide(L)'
;MSGDEGDDYLSDKFLVGAASTAAAPKTYAQLRKEAERKAQLKNEQNRTKSRRQRELESRKEGLSKSLFERAEEEEASGVSTGNKALAIMTKMGFKPGQSLGKIEEPTATPASSADSSDAGKEDGSLSRPPSARPGHVVEPLPLSEWAGKKGIGLGKRARSPTTSAERVAKMAKMAKEAEEISQQDFRNRARREYEEKRAEGRLGPAQRTCVTLDEQAGKQFHVLWLNPNNPDSFPAGLLDALAIHGAPRLPHENHDEPIEVRLRKQMQADALRPFEDSETKDVAIVETFPPEILEEAIQFLRLQAQDRLHLVLAYLRDEYAYCFWCGLQYDDQEAMKTQCPGPSEESHD
;
A
#
# COMPACT_ATOMS: atom_id res chain seq x y z
N MET A 1 -27.80 -27.78 -70.06
CA MET A 1 -28.00 -27.88 -68.60
C MET A 1 -26.72 -28.42 -68.01
N SER A 2 -25.82 -27.53 -67.62
CA SER A 2 -24.52 -27.84 -66.99
C SER A 2 -24.36 -26.83 -65.85
N GLY A 3 -24.10 -27.34 -64.65
CA GLY A 3 -24.35 -26.62 -63.41
C GLY A 3 -23.49 -25.36 -63.21
N ASP A 4 -24.13 -24.35 -62.64
CA ASP A 4 -23.48 -23.24 -61.97
C ASP A 4 -22.97 -23.77 -60.61
N GLU A 5 -21.68 -24.09 -60.51
CA GLU A 5 -21.02 -24.50 -59.26
C GLU A 5 -20.80 -23.27 -58.37
N GLY A 6 -21.90 -22.75 -57.80
CA GLY A 6 -21.83 -21.73 -56.78
C GLY A 6 -21.06 -22.22 -55.56
N ASP A 7 -20.17 -21.38 -55.02
CA ASP A 7 -19.36 -21.68 -53.82
C ASP A 7 -20.26 -22.19 -52.68
N ASP A 8 -20.15 -23.48 -52.38
CA ASP A 8 -21.07 -24.18 -51.49
C ASP A 8 -20.99 -23.58 -50.07
N TYR A 9 -22.15 -23.32 -49.46
CA TYR A 9 -22.29 -22.58 -48.19
C TYR A 9 -21.62 -23.31 -47.00
N LEU A 10 -21.26 -24.58 -47.18
CA LEU A 10 -20.58 -25.44 -46.22
C LEU A 10 -19.09 -25.68 -46.54
N SER A 11 -18.50 -24.93 -47.48
CA SER A 11 -17.10 -25.10 -47.87
C SER A 11 -16.10 -24.66 -46.78
N ASP A 12 -15.02 -25.44 -46.59
CA ASP A 12 -13.99 -25.25 -45.55
C ASP A 12 -13.35 -23.85 -45.52
N LYS A 13 -13.40 -23.14 -46.65
CA LYS A 13 -12.90 -21.77 -46.82
C LYS A 13 -13.53 -20.78 -45.83
N PHE A 14 -14.77 -21.03 -45.38
CA PHE A 14 -15.44 -20.24 -44.36
C PHE A 14 -15.17 -20.74 -42.92
N LEU A 15 -14.93 -22.04 -42.72
CA LEU A 15 -14.66 -22.64 -41.40
C LEU A 15 -13.25 -22.29 -40.88
N VAL A 16 -12.24 -22.22 -41.76
CA VAL A 16 -10.86 -21.86 -41.39
C VAL A 16 -10.75 -20.44 -40.80
N GLY A 17 -11.65 -19.53 -41.20
CA GLY A 17 -11.72 -18.18 -40.62
C GLY A 17 -12.15 -18.15 -39.15
N ALA A 18 -13.03 -19.06 -38.73
CA ALA A 18 -13.55 -19.10 -37.37
C ALA A 18 -12.59 -19.79 -36.38
N ALA A 19 -11.85 -20.82 -36.82
CA ALA A 19 -11.01 -21.64 -35.96
C ALA A 19 -9.75 -20.94 -35.40
N SER A 20 -9.31 -19.83 -36.00
CA SER A 20 -8.02 -19.19 -35.68
C SER A 20 -8.05 -18.09 -34.62
N THR A 21 -9.23 -17.63 -34.19
CA THR A 21 -9.38 -16.44 -33.33
C THR A 21 -9.91 -16.73 -31.92
N ALA A 22 -10.48 -17.92 -31.68
CA ALA A 22 -11.04 -18.29 -30.38
C ALA A 22 -10.00 -18.94 -29.45
N ALA A 23 -9.23 -18.12 -28.74
CA ALA A 23 -8.45 -18.61 -27.60
C ALA A 23 -9.40 -19.21 -26.54
N ALA A 24 -9.08 -20.41 -26.03
CA ALA A 24 -9.94 -21.12 -25.08
C ALA A 24 -10.28 -20.26 -23.85
N PRO A 25 -11.54 -20.30 -23.35
CA PRO A 25 -11.96 -19.47 -22.23
C PRO A 25 -11.12 -19.78 -20.99
N LYS A 26 -10.42 -18.76 -20.48
CA LYS A 26 -9.56 -18.88 -19.30
C LYS A 26 -10.39 -19.31 -18.09
N THR A 27 -9.88 -20.25 -17.31
CA THR A 27 -10.57 -20.67 -16.09
C THR A 27 -10.55 -19.55 -15.05
N TYR A 28 -11.52 -19.56 -14.13
CA TYR A 28 -11.60 -18.56 -13.05
C TYR A 28 -10.27 -18.42 -12.25
N ALA A 29 -9.59 -19.54 -11.99
CA ALA A 29 -8.28 -19.55 -11.34
C ALA A 29 -7.18 -18.86 -12.18
N GLN A 30 -7.19 -19.01 -13.50
CA GLN A 30 -6.25 -18.32 -14.40
C GLN A 30 -6.54 -16.81 -14.47
N LEU A 31 -7.81 -16.42 -14.57
CA LEU A 31 -8.25 -15.01 -14.54
C LEU A 31 -7.81 -14.31 -13.25
N ARG A 32 -8.01 -14.96 -12.09
CA ARG A 32 -7.56 -14.46 -10.79
C ARG A 32 -6.03 -14.28 -10.73
N LYS A 33 -5.26 -15.28 -11.17
CA LYS A 33 -3.79 -15.21 -11.20
C LYS A 33 -3.26 -14.11 -12.13
N GLU A 34 -3.94 -13.86 -13.26
CA GLU A 34 -3.62 -12.73 -14.14
C GLU A 34 -3.95 -11.37 -13.51
N ALA A 35 -5.07 -11.27 -12.78
CA ALA A 35 -5.44 -10.06 -12.06
C ALA A 35 -4.43 -9.73 -10.95
N GLU A 36 -4.03 -10.72 -10.15
CA GLU A 36 -3.00 -10.60 -9.10
C GLU A 36 -1.65 -10.14 -9.68
N ARG A 37 -1.18 -10.77 -10.78
CA ARG A 37 0.03 -10.33 -11.49
C ARG A 37 -0.07 -8.89 -12.03
N LYS A 38 -1.23 -8.51 -12.61
CA LYS A 38 -1.46 -7.14 -13.10
C LYS A 38 -1.48 -6.12 -11.95
N ALA A 39 -2.04 -6.47 -10.80
CA ALA A 39 -2.05 -5.63 -9.61
C ALA A 39 -0.62 -5.42 -9.05
N GLN A 40 0.19 -6.49 -8.98
CA GLN A 40 1.61 -6.41 -8.59
C GLN A 40 2.38 -5.46 -9.51
N LEU A 41 2.30 -5.64 -10.83
CA LEU A 41 2.98 -4.78 -11.80
C LEU A 41 2.55 -3.30 -11.70
N LYS A 42 1.25 -3.03 -11.49
CA LYS A 42 0.77 -1.66 -11.25
C LYS A 42 1.31 -1.07 -9.94
N ASN A 43 1.39 -1.87 -8.87
CA ASN A 43 1.93 -1.42 -7.59
C ASN A 43 3.44 -1.11 -7.69
N GLU A 44 4.19 -1.94 -8.41
CA GLU A 44 5.61 -1.69 -8.71
C GLU A 44 5.82 -0.42 -9.56
N GLN A 45 4.98 -0.18 -10.57
CA GLN A 45 5.02 1.02 -11.41
C GLN A 45 4.64 2.29 -10.64
N ASN A 46 3.64 2.20 -9.75
CA ASN A 46 3.21 3.30 -8.88
C ASN A 46 4.21 3.57 -7.73
N ARG A 47 5.18 2.69 -7.48
CA ARG A 47 6.17 2.88 -6.43
C ARG A 47 7.19 3.94 -6.83
N THR A 48 6.99 5.16 -6.34
CA THR A 48 7.89 6.29 -6.61
C THR A 48 9.33 5.97 -6.20
N LYS A 49 10.26 6.09 -7.16
CA LYS A 49 11.70 5.93 -6.87
C LYS A 49 12.17 7.04 -5.94
N SER A 50 13.03 6.71 -4.98
CA SER A 50 13.59 7.73 -4.09
C SER A 50 14.42 8.76 -4.88
N ARG A 51 14.45 10.01 -4.41
CA ARG A 51 15.23 11.10 -5.03
C ARG A 51 16.68 10.69 -5.31
N ARG A 52 17.33 10.00 -4.35
CA ARG A 52 18.71 9.50 -4.48
C ARG A 52 18.87 8.46 -5.59
N GLN A 53 17.88 7.59 -5.81
CA GLN A 53 17.92 6.63 -6.92
C GLN A 53 17.80 7.35 -8.26
N ARG A 54 16.87 8.30 -8.39
CA ARG A 54 16.69 9.09 -9.62
C ARG A 54 17.93 9.93 -9.97
N GLU A 55 18.59 10.52 -8.97
CA GLU A 55 19.86 11.24 -9.14
C GLU A 55 21.04 10.32 -9.53
N LEU A 56 21.02 9.05 -9.13
CA LEU A 56 22.04 8.06 -9.54
C LEU A 56 21.77 7.49 -10.93
N GLU A 57 20.50 7.25 -11.29
CA GLU A 57 20.09 6.80 -12.61
C GLU A 57 20.44 7.87 -13.67
N SER A 58 20.02 9.13 -13.46
CA SER A 58 20.36 10.23 -14.38
C SER A 58 21.87 10.49 -14.51
N ARG A 59 22.65 10.30 -13.44
CA ARG A 59 24.13 10.35 -13.52
C ARG A 59 24.71 9.20 -14.34
N LYS A 60 24.18 7.99 -14.20
CA LYS A 60 24.62 6.84 -15.00
C LYS A 60 24.24 7.00 -16.46
N GLU A 61 23.01 7.41 -16.75
CA GLU A 61 22.53 7.70 -18.11
C GLU A 61 23.37 8.79 -18.79
N GLY A 62 23.68 9.88 -18.06
CA GLY A 62 24.54 10.95 -18.54
C GLY A 62 26.03 10.61 -18.67
N LEU A 63 26.48 9.49 -18.08
CA LEU A 63 27.84 8.97 -18.20
C LEU A 63 27.93 7.83 -19.23
N SER A 64 26.84 7.11 -19.49
CA SER A 64 26.75 6.05 -20.49
C SER A 64 26.43 6.57 -21.88
N LYS A 65 25.70 7.69 -22.02
CA LYS A 65 25.47 8.35 -23.31
C LYS A 65 26.63 9.28 -23.64
N SER A 66 27.25 9.10 -24.80
CA SER A 66 28.27 10.04 -25.28
C SER A 66 27.64 11.37 -25.69
N LEU A 67 28.45 12.44 -25.68
CA LEU A 67 28.02 13.76 -26.17
C LEU A 67 27.75 13.78 -27.69
N PHE A 68 28.22 12.77 -28.43
CA PHE A 68 27.99 12.65 -29.88
C PHE A 68 26.66 11.97 -30.17
N GLU A 69 26.38 10.80 -29.58
CA GLU A 69 25.08 10.12 -29.70
C GLU A 69 23.93 11.03 -29.26
N ARG A 70 24.13 11.79 -28.16
CA ARG A 70 23.16 12.77 -27.69
C ARG A 70 22.93 13.91 -28.70
N ALA A 71 23.98 14.39 -29.37
CA ALA A 71 23.85 15.44 -30.37
C ALA A 71 23.13 14.92 -31.63
N GLU A 72 23.40 13.68 -32.04
CA GLU A 72 22.67 13.01 -33.13
C GLU A 72 21.18 12.78 -32.78
N GLU A 73 20.87 12.38 -31.54
CA GLU A 73 19.49 12.31 -31.01
C GLU A 73 18.80 13.71 -31.02
N GLU A 74 19.51 14.77 -30.64
CA GLU A 74 19.00 16.15 -30.59
C GLU A 74 18.79 16.76 -32.01
N GLU A 75 19.67 16.46 -32.97
CA GLU A 75 19.50 16.84 -34.38
C GLU A 75 18.37 16.05 -35.05
N ALA A 76 18.29 14.74 -34.83
CA ALA A 76 17.21 13.89 -35.37
C ALA A 76 15.82 14.23 -34.81
N SER A 77 15.75 14.79 -33.59
CA SER A 77 14.50 15.29 -32.99
C SER A 77 14.18 16.75 -33.34
N GLY A 78 14.99 17.41 -34.17
CA GLY A 78 14.72 18.76 -34.69
C GLY A 78 14.89 19.89 -33.67
N VAL A 79 15.46 19.62 -32.50
CA VAL A 79 15.65 20.61 -31.44
C VAL A 79 16.98 21.34 -31.69
N SER A 80 16.91 22.43 -32.47
CA SER A 80 18.08 23.16 -33.01
C SER A 80 18.99 23.88 -32.00
N THR A 81 18.83 23.66 -30.69
CA THR A 81 19.81 24.03 -29.67
C THR A 81 21.02 23.08 -29.67
N GLY A 82 21.63 22.89 -30.86
CA GLY A 82 22.82 22.07 -31.04
C GLY A 82 23.95 22.51 -30.10
N ASN A 83 24.66 21.53 -29.56
CA ASN A 83 25.66 21.74 -28.52
C ASN A 83 26.80 22.67 -29.01
N LYS A 84 26.73 23.96 -28.66
CA LYS A 84 27.67 25.01 -29.10
C LYS A 84 29.14 24.64 -28.86
N ALA A 85 29.42 23.91 -27.78
CA ALA A 85 30.75 23.39 -27.48
C ALA A 85 31.25 22.41 -28.55
N LEU A 86 30.39 21.51 -29.05
CA LEU A 86 30.71 20.57 -30.13
C LEU A 86 30.98 21.34 -31.43
N ALA A 87 30.14 22.31 -31.79
CA ALA A 87 30.34 23.17 -32.95
C ALA A 87 31.63 24.03 -32.88
N ILE A 88 32.07 24.42 -31.68
CA ILE A 88 33.36 25.08 -31.46
C ILE A 88 34.52 24.08 -31.60
N MET A 89 34.39 22.87 -31.04
CA MET A 89 35.42 21.82 -31.15
C MET A 89 35.66 21.40 -32.61
N THR A 90 34.60 21.15 -33.38
CA THR A 90 34.73 20.80 -34.81
C THR A 90 35.34 21.94 -35.62
N LYS A 91 34.97 23.20 -35.33
CA LYS A 91 35.59 24.39 -35.93
C LYS A 91 37.07 24.58 -35.57
N MET A 92 37.51 24.05 -34.42
CA MET A 92 38.91 23.99 -34.01
C MET A 92 39.65 22.73 -34.50
N GLY A 93 39.04 21.96 -35.41
CA GLY A 93 39.67 20.80 -36.05
C GLY A 93 39.49 19.46 -35.33
N PHE A 94 38.65 19.39 -34.29
CA PHE A 94 38.29 18.13 -33.67
C PHE A 94 37.51 17.22 -34.63
N LYS A 95 37.96 15.98 -34.80
CA LYS A 95 37.20 14.90 -35.46
C LYS A 95 36.97 13.78 -34.43
N PRO A 96 35.80 13.12 -34.40
CA PRO A 96 35.58 11.98 -33.52
C PRO A 96 36.69 10.92 -33.68
N GLY A 97 37.32 10.53 -32.57
CA GLY A 97 38.47 9.61 -32.56
C GLY A 97 39.84 10.23 -32.85
N GLN A 98 39.94 11.54 -33.12
CA GLN A 98 41.21 12.25 -33.25
C GLN A 98 41.38 13.26 -32.11
N SER A 99 42.62 13.41 -31.63
CA SER A 99 42.99 14.39 -30.62
C SER A 99 42.95 15.82 -31.16
N LEU A 100 42.52 16.77 -30.33
CA LEU A 100 42.53 18.20 -30.67
C LEU A 100 43.97 18.74 -30.73
N GLY A 101 44.43 19.16 -31.91
CA GLY A 101 45.74 19.80 -32.09
C GLY A 101 46.34 19.55 -33.48
N LYS A 102 47.51 20.14 -33.73
CA LYS A 102 48.30 19.85 -34.92
C LYS A 102 48.96 18.48 -34.75
N ILE A 103 48.68 17.55 -35.66
CA ILE A 103 49.36 16.24 -35.69
C ILE A 103 50.82 16.51 -36.08
N GLU A 104 51.73 16.29 -35.13
CA GLU A 104 53.15 16.17 -35.46
C GLU A 104 53.37 14.77 -36.04
N GLU A 105 53.55 14.69 -37.36
CA GLU A 105 53.95 13.43 -38.00
C GLU A 105 55.33 13.03 -37.47
N PRO A 106 55.52 11.79 -36.98
CA PRO A 106 56.82 11.32 -36.55
C PRO A 106 57.75 11.27 -37.77
N THR A 107 58.66 12.22 -37.86
CA THR A 107 59.58 12.34 -39.00
C THR A 107 60.55 11.17 -38.97
N ALA A 108 60.32 10.17 -39.84
CA ALA A 108 61.17 9.01 -39.96
C ALA A 108 62.52 9.38 -40.60
N THR A 109 63.49 9.78 -39.78
CA THR A 109 64.90 9.84 -40.19
C THR A 109 65.48 8.41 -40.25
N PRO A 110 66.11 8.00 -41.36
CA PRO A 110 66.52 6.62 -41.56
C PRO A 110 67.74 6.23 -40.72
N ALA A 111 67.89 4.92 -40.51
CA ALA A 111 69.06 4.35 -39.85
C ALA A 111 70.36 4.63 -40.63
N SER A 112 71.41 4.97 -39.88
CA SER A 112 72.80 4.73 -40.28
C SER A 112 73.39 3.71 -39.32
N SER A 113 74.23 2.81 -39.84
CA SER A 113 74.67 1.57 -39.18
C SER A 113 76.20 1.53 -39.01
N ALA A 114 76.66 0.74 -38.02
CA ALA A 114 78.07 0.35 -37.73
C ALA A 114 79.02 1.50 -37.29
N ASP A 115 80.16 1.29 -36.63
CA ASP A 115 80.60 0.40 -35.51
C ASP A 115 81.92 1.03 -34.93
N SER A 116 82.56 0.71 -33.80
CA SER A 116 82.49 -0.40 -32.83
C SER A 116 82.83 0.07 -31.39
N SER A 117 82.72 -0.85 -30.42
CA SER A 117 83.45 -0.98 -29.13
C SER A 117 84.46 0.10 -28.65
N ASP A 118 84.34 0.53 -27.39
CA ASP A 118 85.29 0.20 -26.29
C ASP A 118 84.68 0.51 -24.90
N ALA A 119 85.30 0.05 -23.79
CA ALA A 119 84.74 0.07 -22.44
C ALA A 119 85.53 0.93 -21.42
N GLY A 120 84.82 1.68 -20.56
CA GLY A 120 85.44 2.32 -19.39
C GLY A 120 84.52 3.27 -18.60
N LYS A 121 84.61 3.15 -17.27
CA LYS A 121 84.27 4.09 -16.17
C LYS A 121 84.28 5.60 -16.50
N GLU A 122 83.62 6.52 -15.78
CA GLU A 122 83.08 6.54 -14.39
C GLU A 122 82.04 7.68 -14.15
N ASP A 123 81.37 7.62 -12.99
CA ASP A 123 80.68 8.69 -12.21
C ASP A 123 79.61 9.64 -12.80
N GLY A 124 78.39 9.48 -12.26
CA GLY A 124 77.86 10.49 -11.32
C GLY A 124 77.31 11.81 -11.86
N SER A 125 76.10 11.80 -12.45
CA SER A 125 75.29 13.01 -12.62
C SER A 125 73.78 12.77 -12.45
N LEU A 126 73.09 13.73 -11.84
CA LEU A 126 71.70 13.68 -11.41
C LEU A 126 70.70 13.78 -12.58
N SER A 127 70.31 12.65 -13.15
CA SER A 127 69.25 12.57 -14.17
C SER A 127 67.84 12.70 -13.57
N ARG A 128 67.43 13.94 -13.29
CA ARG A 128 66.00 14.30 -13.18
C ARG A 128 65.31 13.84 -14.48
N PRO A 129 64.25 13.01 -14.44
CA PRO A 129 63.61 12.53 -15.66
C PRO A 129 63.06 13.73 -16.45
N PRO A 130 63.31 13.81 -17.77
CA PRO A 130 62.76 14.88 -18.58
C PRO A 130 61.23 14.77 -18.56
N SER A 131 60.57 15.89 -18.29
CA SER A 131 59.12 15.97 -18.44
C SER A 131 58.77 15.83 -19.92
N ALA A 132 58.49 14.61 -20.36
CA ALA A 132 57.87 14.35 -21.64
C ALA A 132 56.62 15.24 -21.72
N ARG A 133 56.60 16.15 -22.71
CA ARG A 133 55.37 16.88 -23.03
C ARG A 133 54.35 15.79 -23.38
N PRO A 134 53.18 15.71 -22.71
CA PRO A 134 52.22 14.68 -23.04
C PRO A 134 51.87 14.84 -24.52
N GLY A 135 52.12 13.78 -25.29
CA GLY A 135 51.59 13.67 -26.63
C GLY A 135 50.08 13.85 -26.60
N HIS A 136 49.51 14.22 -27.73
CA HIS A 136 48.08 14.43 -27.87
C HIS A 136 47.30 13.19 -27.37
N VAL A 137 46.59 13.32 -26.25
CA VAL A 137 45.99 12.15 -25.59
C VAL A 137 44.72 11.76 -26.33
N VAL A 138 44.73 10.56 -26.93
CA VAL A 138 43.60 10.00 -27.68
C VAL A 138 42.62 9.26 -26.74
N GLU A 139 43.12 8.72 -25.63
CA GLU A 139 42.31 8.02 -24.63
C GLU A 139 41.56 9.01 -23.72
N PRO A 140 40.30 8.73 -23.35
CA PRO A 140 39.54 9.61 -22.46
C PRO A 140 40.18 9.67 -21.06
N LEU A 141 40.22 10.87 -20.47
CA LEU A 141 40.75 11.07 -19.12
C LEU A 141 40.02 10.16 -18.10
N PRO A 142 40.75 9.40 -17.27
CA PRO A 142 40.13 8.50 -16.30
C PRO A 142 39.36 9.31 -15.24
N LEU A 143 38.05 9.14 -15.20
CA LEU A 143 37.17 9.82 -14.26
C LEU A 143 37.33 9.23 -12.85
N SER A 144 38.00 9.97 -11.96
CA SER A 144 38.04 9.65 -10.53
C SER A 144 36.86 10.29 -9.81
N GLU A 145 35.88 9.50 -9.39
CA GLU A 145 34.75 10.00 -8.59
C GLU A 145 35.22 10.55 -7.24
N TRP A 146 34.94 11.83 -6.98
CA TRP A 146 35.24 12.46 -5.69
C TRP A 146 34.37 11.87 -4.57
N ALA A 147 34.94 10.95 -3.80
CA ALA A 147 34.26 10.23 -2.71
C ALA A 147 33.99 11.08 -1.44
N GLY A 148 33.90 12.41 -1.57
CA GLY A 148 33.76 13.38 -0.48
C GLY A 148 35.10 13.73 0.20
N LYS A 149 35.04 14.55 1.26
CA LYS A 149 36.20 14.88 2.11
C LYS A 149 36.67 13.67 2.94
N LYS A 150 37.23 12.66 2.27
CA LYS A 150 37.84 11.49 2.90
C LYS A 150 39.27 11.84 3.33
N GLY A 151 39.39 12.44 4.51
CA GLY A 151 40.67 12.90 5.05
C GLY A 151 41.72 11.78 5.08
N ILE A 152 42.97 12.16 4.80
CA ILE A 152 44.14 11.29 4.94
C ILE A 152 44.22 10.87 6.43
N GLY A 153 43.87 9.63 6.73
CA GLY A 153 43.70 9.12 8.10
C GLY A 153 42.30 8.55 8.43
N LEU A 154 41.26 8.89 7.65
CA LEU A 154 39.92 8.27 7.77
C LEU A 154 39.74 7.01 6.91
N GLY A 155 40.86 6.41 6.49
CA GLY A 155 40.93 5.02 6.06
C GLY A 155 40.73 4.07 7.24
N LYS A 156 39.53 4.09 7.84
CA LYS A 156 39.08 2.99 8.72
C LYS A 156 39.28 1.71 7.90
N ARG A 157 40.14 0.80 8.39
CA ARG A 157 40.27 -0.56 7.84
C ARG A 157 38.87 -1.07 7.59
N ALA A 158 38.61 -1.68 6.44
CA ALA A 158 37.30 -2.29 6.17
C ALA A 158 36.94 -3.12 7.40
N ARG A 159 35.84 -2.78 8.08
CA ARG A 159 35.42 -3.47 9.31
C ARG A 159 35.47 -4.97 8.97
N SER A 160 36.11 -5.74 9.85
CA SER A 160 36.35 -7.18 9.65
C SER A 160 35.11 -7.87 9.08
N PRO A 161 35.28 -8.91 8.23
CA PRO A 161 34.17 -9.64 7.64
C PRO A 161 33.50 -10.49 8.73
N THR A 162 32.76 -9.81 9.59
CA THR A 162 31.97 -10.29 10.72
C THR A 162 30.64 -9.54 10.70
N THR A 163 29.67 -9.97 9.90
CA THR A 163 29.77 -10.39 8.47
C THR A 163 28.64 -9.70 7.71
N SER A 164 28.73 -9.59 6.37
CA SER A 164 27.53 -9.34 5.55
C SER A 164 26.46 -10.42 5.83
N ALA A 165 26.89 -11.67 5.98
CA ALA A 165 26.06 -12.81 6.35
C ALA A 165 25.32 -12.62 7.69
N GLU A 166 25.94 -12.11 8.76
CA GLU A 166 25.29 -11.86 10.05
C GLU A 166 24.24 -10.75 9.96
N ARG A 167 24.50 -9.70 9.16
CA ARG A 167 23.48 -8.67 8.88
C ARG A 167 22.32 -9.23 8.08
N VAL A 168 22.59 -10.05 7.06
CA VAL A 168 21.57 -10.76 6.28
C VAL A 168 20.79 -11.74 7.15
N ALA A 169 21.44 -12.45 8.07
CA ALA A 169 20.79 -13.34 9.02
C ALA A 169 19.91 -12.57 10.01
N LYS A 170 20.35 -11.40 10.51
CA LYS A 170 19.52 -10.54 11.36
C LYS A 170 18.34 -9.93 10.59
N MET A 171 18.53 -9.52 9.34
CA MET A 171 17.44 -9.08 8.45
C MET A 171 16.46 -10.22 8.15
N ALA A 172 16.94 -11.44 7.92
CA ALA A 172 16.11 -12.61 7.69
C ALA A 172 15.35 -13.05 8.96
N LYS A 173 15.94 -12.91 10.15
CA LYS A 173 15.23 -13.09 11.43
C LYS A 173 14.13 -12.04 11.60
N MET A 174 14.46 -10.75 11.44
CA MET A 174 13.48 -9.67 11.52
C MET A 174 12.36 -9.80 10.47
N ALA A 175 12.66 -10.31 9.27
CA ALA A 175 11.64 -10.59 8.25
C ALA A 175 10.72 -11.74 8.68
N LYS A 176 11.27 -12.85 9.21
CA LYS A 176 10.48 -13.96 9.76
C LYS A 176 9.64 -13.55 10.97
N GLU A 177 10.22 -12.82 11.90
CA GLU A 177 9.52 -12.25 13.06
C GLU A 177 8.36 -11.33 12.59
N ALA A 178 8.57 -10.50 11.57
CA ALA A 178 7.52 -9.67 11.00
C ALA A 178 6.45 -10.48 10.23
N GLU A 179 6.82 -11.55 9.54
CA GLU A 179 5.87 -12.49 8.90
C GLU A 179 5.07 -13.28 9.95
N GLU A 180 5.68 -13.71 11.05
CA GLU A 180 5.04 -14.38 12.18
C GLU A 180 4.07 -13.45 12.91
N ILE A 181 4.48 -12.21 13.21
CA ILE A 181 3.60 -11.16 13.76
C ILE A 181 2.44 -10.89 12.80
N SER A 182 2.71 -10.70 11.50
CA SER A 182 1.65 -10.45 10.51
C SER A 182 0.67 -11.63 10.37
N GLN A 183 1.14 -12.87 10.49
CA GLN A 183 0.29 -14.06 10.54
C GLN A 183 -0.54 -14.13 11.83
N GLN A 184 0.04 -13.80 12.99
CA GLN A 184 -0.70 -13.72 14.25
C GLN A 184 -1.75 -12.60 14.19
N ASP A 185 -1.42 -11.42 13.69
CA ASP A 185 -2.34 -10.29 13.47
C ASP A 185 -3.48 -10.65 12.51
N PHE A 186 -3.21 -11.44 11.46
CA PHE A 186 -4.25 -11.94 10.57
C PHE A 186 -5.17 -12.94 11.27
N ARG A 187 -4.61 -13.91 12.01
CA ARG A 187 -5.40 -14.91 12.76
C ARG A 187 -6.22 -14.28 13.87
N ASN A 188 -5.66 -13.30 14.59
CA ASN A 188 -6.34 -12.57 15.65
C ASN A 188 -7.48 -11.70 15.10
N ARG A 189 -7.29 -11.02 13.95
CA ARG A 189 -8.39 -10.31 13.28
C ARG A 189 -9.48 -11.25 12.79
N ALA A 190 -9.12 -12.33 12.09
CA ALA A 190 -10.10 -13.32 11.62
C ALA A 190 -10.87 -13.99 12.78
N ARG A 191 -10.21 -14.21 13.92
CA ARG A 191 -10.84 -14.69 15.15
C ARG A 191 -11.82 -13.65 15.71
N ARG A 192 -11.40 -12.40 15.89
CA ARG A 192 -12.28 -11.32 16.38
C ARG A 192 -13.48 -11.08 15.47
N GLU A 193 -13.29 -11.02 14.15
CA GLU A 193 -14.39 -10.89 13.19
C GLU A 193 -15.39 -12.06 13.25
N TYR A 194 -14.92 -13.27 13.58
CA TYR A 194 -15.78 -14.43 13.80
C TYR A 194 -16.52 -14.36 15.14
N GLU A 195 -15.84 -13.97 16.22
CA GLU A 195 -16.41 -13.79 17.55
C GLU A 195 -17.46 -12.66 17.57
N GLU A 196 -17.19 -11.54 16.89
CA GLU A 196 -18.13 -10.44 16.69
C GLU A 196 -19.39 -10.91 15.96
N LYS A 197 -19.26 -11.59 14.81
CA LYS A 197 -20.43 -12.14 14.07
C LYS A 197 -21.20 -13.21 14.86
N ARG A 198 -20.50 -14.04 15.64
CA ARG A 198 -21.12 -15.03 16.55
C ARG A 198 -21.90 -14.31 17.66
N ALA A 199 -21.37 -13.21 18.19
CA ALA A 199 -22.06 -12.39 19.19
C ALA A 199 -23.28 -11.67 18.59
N GLU A 200 -23.19 -11.08 17.40
CA GLU A 200 -24.32 -10.45 16.70
C GLU A 200 -25.51 -11.42 16.52
N GLY A 201 -25.24 -12.66 16.10
CA GLY A 201 -26.27 -13.69 15.94
C GLY A 201 -26.97 -14.09 17.25
N ARG A 202 -26.38 -13.78 18.41
CA ARG A 202 -26.89 -14.13 19.75
C ARG A 202 -27.46 -12.95 20.52
N LEU A 203 -26.99 -11.75 20.20
CA LEU A 203 -27.45 -10.49 20.76
C LEU A 203 -28.97 -10.30 20.55
N GLY A 204 -29.46 -10.52 19.33
CA GLY A 204 -30.90 -10.42 19.03
C GLY A 204 -31.80 -11.40 19.80
N PRO A 205 -31.47 -12.70 19.93
CA PRO A 205 -32.11 -13.60 20.90
C PRO A 205 -32.04 -13.11 22.37
N ALA A 206 -30.85 -12.73 22.85
CA ALA A 206 -30.65 -12.35 24.25
C ALA A 206 -31.41 -11.06 24.65
N GLN A 207 -31.52 -10.09 23.74
CA GLN A 207 -32.31 -8.88 23.97
C GLN A 207 -33.80 -9.13 23.89
N ARG A 208 -34.28 -10.05 23.03
CA ARG A 208 -35.68 -10.48 23.08
C ARG A 208 -36.03 -11.10 24.43
N THR A 209 -35.14 -11.92 25.00
CA THR A 209 -35.33 -12.42 26.37
C THR A 209 -35.29 -11.32 27.43
N CYS A 210 -34.44 -10.29 27.27
CA CYS A 210 -34.47 -9.10 28.15
C CYS A 210 -35.82 -8.40 28.10
N VAL A 211 -36.26 -7.99 26.89
CA VAL A 211 -37.54 -7.31 26.68
C VAL A 211 -38.68 -8.09 27.34
N THR A 212 -38.77 -9.40 27.12
CA THR A 212 -39.87 -10.20 27.72
C THR A 212 -39.83 -10.29 29.25
N LEU A 213 -38.64 -10.27 29.88
CA LEU A 213 -38.50 -10.32 31.34
C LEU A 213 -38.67 -8.92 31.97
N ASP A 214 -38.18 -7.89 31.29
CA ASP A 214 -38.37 -6.49 31.65
C ASP A 214 -39.85 -6.07 31.56
N GLU A 215 -40.56 -6.48 30.50
CA GLU A 215 -42.02 -6.29 30.36
C GLU A 215 -42.80 -6.98 31.49
N GLN A 216 -42.40 -8.21 31.87
CA GLN A 216 -42.98 -8.92 33.02
C GLN A 216 -42.72 -8.20 34.35
N ALA A 217 -41.58 -7.51 34.47
CA ALA A 217 -41.26 -6.63 35.60
C ALA A 217 -41.87 -5.21 35.48
N GLY A 218 -42.59 -4.91 34.40
CA GLY A 218 -43.24 -3.61 34.16
C GLY A 218 -42.33 -2.48 33.65
N LYS A 219 -41.05 -2.77 33.35
CA LYS A 219 -40.10 -1.79 32.79
C LYS A 219 -40.49 -1.45 31.35
N GLN A 220 -40.66 -0.17 31.04
CA GLN A 220 -41.15 0.31 29.73
C GLN A 220 -40.05 0.47 28.68
N PHE A 221 -38.80 0.73 29.10
CA PHE A 221 -37.65 0.90 28.23
C PHE A 221 -36.38 0.60 29.00
N HIS A 222 -35.40 -0.03 28.34
CA HIS A 222 -34.05 -0.18 28.87
C HIS A 222 -33.01 -0.05 27.74
N VAL A 223 -31.89 0.62 28.02
CA VAL A 223 -30.86 0.95 27.01
C VAL A 223 -30.29 -0.30 26.32
N LEU A 224 -30.21 -1.42 27.05
CA LEU A 224 -29.67 -2.67 26.51
C LEU A 224 -30.53 -3.31 25.40
N TRP A 225 -31.79 -2.88 25.20
CA TRP A 225 -32.66 -3.38 24.13
C TRP A 225 -32.22 -2.94 22.72
N LEU A 226 -31.45 -1.85 22.63
CA LEU A 226 -31.12 -1.18 21.36
C LEU A 226 -30.25 -2.05 20.44
N ASN A 227 -30.59 -2.07 19.14
CA ASN A 227 -29.91 -2.85 18.11
C ASN A 227 -29.56 -2.01 16.87
N PRO A 228 -28.27 -1.71 16.63
CA PRO A 228 -27.81 -1.05 15.39
C PRO A 228 -28.27 -1.70 14.08
N ASN A 229 -28.59 -3.00 14.12
CA ASN A 229 -28.99 -3.79 12.95
C ASN A 229 -30.52 -3.89 12.78
N ASN A 230 -31.32 -3.51 13.79
CA ASN A 230 -32.79 -3.61 13.77
C ASN A 230 -33.40 -2.23 14.11
N PRO A 231 -33.93 -1.46 13.14
CA PRO A 231 -34.47 -0.12 13.41
C PRO A 231 -35.66 -0.14 14.38
N ASP A 232 -36.46 -1.21 14.38
CA ASP A 232 -37.63 -1.39 15.26
C ASP A 232 -37.28 -1.50 16.75
N SER A 233 -36.00 -1.63 17.10
CA SER A 233 -35.53 -1.65 18.50
C SER A 233 -35.45 -0.27 19.14
N PHE A 234 -35.53 0.81 18.35
CA PHE A 234 -35.44 2.18 18.86
C PHE A 234 -36.84 2.76 19.09
N PRO A 235 -37.16 3.27 20.29
CA PRO A 235 -38.40 4.02 20.51
C PRO A 235 -38.41 5.30 19.66
N ALA A 236 -39.62 5.74 19.29
CA ALA A 236 -39.81 6.92 18.46
C ALA A 236 -39.14 8.16 19.07
N GLY A 237 -38.46 8.96 18.23
CA GLY A 237 -37.71 10.15 18.65
C GLY A 237 -36.28 9.89 19.12
N LEU A 238 -35.96 8.69 19.65
CA LEU A 238 -34.62 8.42 20.20
C LEU A 238 -33.51 8.52 19.15
N LEU A 239 -33.74 8.02 17.93
CA LEU A 239 -32.77 8.12 16.83
C LEU A 239 -32.46 9.58 16.43
N ASP A 240 -33.44 10.47 16.54
CA ASP A 240 -33.31 11.88 16.18
C ASP A 240 -32.51 12.62 17.26
N ALA A 241 -32.86 12.40 18.54
CA ALA A 241 -32.08 12.88 19.68
C ALA A 241 -30.61 12.39 19.64
N LEU A 242 -30.40 11.10 19.36
CA LEU A 242 -29.05 10.52 19.22
C LEU A 242 -28.25 11.15 18.06
N ALA A 243 -28.91 11.50 16.95
CA ALA A 243 -28.26 12.17 15.82
C ALA A 243 -27.75 13.57 16.20
N ILE A 244 -28.52 14.33 16.97
CA ILE A 244 -28.13 15.66 17.49
C ILE A 244 -26.90 15.54 18.42
N HIS A 245 -26.86 14.53 19.29
CA HIS A 245 -25.78 14.34 20.27
C HIS A 245 -24.53 13.60 19.73
N GLY A 246 -24.40 13.40 18.42
CA GLY A 246 -23.20 12.80 17.81
C GLY A 246 -23.03 11.31 18.09
N ALA A 247 -24.14 10.56 18.10
CA ALA A 247 -24.13 9.11 18.08
C ALA A 247 -23.43 8.56 16.81
N PRO A 248 -22.83 7.35 16.87
CA PRO A 248 -22.29 6.71 15.67
C PRO A 248 -23.41 6.44 14.66
N ARG A 249 -23.17 6.75 13.36
CA ARG A 249 -24.12 6.41 12.30
C ARG A 249 -24.33 4.89 12.27
N LEU A 250 -25.59 4.47 12.37
CA LEU A 250 -25.95 3.05 12.41
C LEU A 250 -25.69 2.40 11.03
N PRO A 251 -25.27 1.12 10.98
CA PRO A 251 -24.93 0.45 9.72
C PRO A 251 -26.05 0.50 8.68
N HIS A 252 -27.30 0.39 9.12
CA HIS A 252 -28.46 0.27 8.23
C HIS A 252 -28.84 1.57 7.49
N GLU A 253 -28.31 2.74 7.89
CA GLU A 253 -28.61 4.02 7.22
C GLU A 253 -28.14 4.12 5.74
N ASN A 254 -27.28 3.21 5.27
CA ASN A 254 -26.50 3.44 4.04
C ASN A 254 -26.53 2.31 3.00
N HIS A 255 -27.25 1.21 3.25
CA HIS A 255 -27.20 0.00 2.40
C HIS A 255 -28.30 -0.10 1.34
N ASP A 256 -29.53 0.32 1.65
CA ASP A 256 -30.68 0.18 0.74
C ASP A 256 -31.04 1.47 -0.02
N GLU A 257 -30.52 2.63 0.40
CA GLU A 257 -30.69 3.88 -0.33
C GLU A 257 -29.81 3.94 -1.60
N PRO A 258 -30.35 4.30 -2.77
CA PRO A 258 -29.54 4.51 -3.97
C PRO A 258 -28.54 5.65 -3.74
N ILE A 259 -27.35 5.52 -4.34
CA ILE A 259 -26.18 6.38 -4.08
C ILE A 259 -26.50 7.88 -4.22
N GLU A 260 -27.40 8.24 -5.14
CA GLU A 260 -27.88 9.61 -5.37
C GLU A 260 -28.67 10.19 -4.19
N VAL A 261 -29.53 9.39 -3.56
CA VAL A 261 -30.31 9.80 -2.37
C VAL A 261 -29.38 10.00 -1.19
N ARG A 262 -28.45 9.07 -0.96
CA ARG A 262 -27.42 9.17 0.08
C ARG A 262 -26.54 10.41 -0.10
N LEU A 263 -26.09 10.70 -1.32
CA LEU A 263 -25.29 11.89 -1.64
C LEU A 263 -26.11 13.18 -1.43
N ARG A 264 -27.39 13.20 -1.83
CA ARG A 264 -28.29 14.33 -1.61
C ARG A 264 -28.55 14.58 -0.13
N LYS A 265 -28.74 13.54 0.67
CA LYS A 265 -28.90 13.60 2.14
C LYS A 265 -27.63 14.13 2.82
N GLN A 266 -26.45 13.71 2.37
CA GLN A 266 -25.15 14.27 2.81
C GLN A 266 -25.04 15.76 2.46
N MET A 267 -25.29 16.15 1.21
CA MET A 267 -25.26 17.56 0.79
C MET A 267 -26.28 18.43 1.54
N GLN A 268 -27.41 17.88 2.00
CA GLN A 268 -28.41 18.57 2.81
C GLN A 268 -28.02 18.70 4.30
N ALA A 269 -27.19 17.80 4.81
CA ALA A 269 -26.63 17.88 6.17
C ALA A 269 -25.47 18.88 6.23
N ASP A 270 -24.63 18.91 5.19
CA ASP A 270 -23.49 19.83 5.07
C ASP A 270 -23.90 21.26 4.64
N ALA A 271 -25.15 21.44 4.18
CA ALA A 271 -25.70 22.74 3.82
C ALA A 271 -25.99 23.60 5.06
N LEU A 272 -25.23 24.67 5.25
CA LEU A 272 -25.47 25.68 6.28
C LEU A 272 -26.90 26.24 6.14
N ARG A 273 -27.76 25.94 7.13
CA ARG A 273 -29.15 26.43 7.16
C ARG A 273 -29.19 27.88 7.66
N PRO A 274 -30.11 28.73 7.13
CA PRO A 274 -30.42 30.02 7.72
C PRO A 274 -30.88 29.89 9.17
N PHE A 275 -30.57 30.89 9.99
CA PHE A 275 -30.67 30.85 11.45
C PHE A 275 -32.09 31.19 11.97
N GLU A 276 -33.13 30.54 11.43
CA GLU A 276 -34.52 30.73 11.88
C GLU A 276 -35.21 29.35 12.06
N ASP A 277 -35.97 29.21 13.14
CA ASP A 277 -36.86 28.09 13.54
C ASP A 277 -36.27 26.67 13.78
N SER A 278 -34.95 26.44 13.73
CA SER A 278 -34.39 25.11 14.12
C SER A 278 -34.40 24.88 15.64
N GLU A 279 -34.01 25.89 16.42
CA GLU A 279 -33.89 25.80 17.89
C GLU A 279 -35.18 25.30 18.57
N THR A 280 -36.37 25.67 18.07
CA THR A 280 -37.65 25.26 18.66
C THR A 280 -38.02 23.80 18.40
N LYS A 281 -37.51 23.20 17.31
CA LYS A 281 -37.69 21.76 17.03
C LYS A 281 -36.67 20.90 17.75
N ASP A 282 -35.41 21.32 17.72
CA ASP A 282 -34.31 20.57 18.31
C ASP A 282 -34.46 20.49 19.85
N VAL A 283 -34.93 21.58 20.49
CA VAL A 283 -35.28 21.59 21.92
C VAL A 283 -36.46 20.65 22.23
N ALA A 284 -37.52 20.64 21.41
CA ALA A 284 -38.70 19.79 21.64
C ALA A 284 -38.41 18.28 21.51
N ILE A 285 -37.36 17.89 20.78
CA ILE A 285 -36.91 16.49 20.68
C ILE A 285 -36.05 16.11 21.89
N VAL A 286 -35.15 17.00 22.32
CA VAL A 286 -34.29 16.80 23.51
C VAL A 286 -35.12 16.68 24.80
N GLU A 287 -36.31 17.30 24.87
CA GLU A 287 -37.24 17.12 26.00
C GLU A 287 -37.84 15.71 26.14
N THR A 288 -37.77 14.85 25.11
CA THR A 288 -38.45 13.54 25.13
C THR A 288 -37.66 12.42 25.84
N PHE A 289 -36.34 12.54 25.95
CA PHE A 289 -35.49 11.56 26.64
C PHE A 289 -34.51 12.28 27.58
N PRO A 290 -34.37 11.87 28.85
CA PRO A 290 -33.43 12.51 29.76
C PRO A 290 -31.98 12.31 29.28
N PRO A 291 -31.09 13.29 29.50
CA PRO A 291 -29.74 13.29 28.93
C PRO A 291 -28.89 12.09 29.38
N GLU A 292 -29.10 11.60 30.61
CA GLU A 292 -28.41 10.42 31.16
C GLU A 292 -28.67 9.17 30.30
N ILE A 293 -29.93 8.91 29.93
CA ILE A 293 -30.32 7.78 29.07
C ILE A 293 -29.76 7.94 27.65
N LEU A 294 -29.68 9.17 27.15
CA LEU A 294 -29.06 9.45 25.84
C LEU A 294 -27.54 9.19 25.88
N GLU A 295 -26.84 9.61 26.93
CA GLU A 295 -25.42 9.33 27.11
C GLU A 295 -25.13 7.83 27.24
N GLU A 296 -25.92 7.10 28.04
CA GLU A 296 -25.84 5.65 28.16
C GLU A 296 -26.08 4.96 26.81
N ALA A 297 -27.11 5.36 26.06
CA ALA A 297 -27.40 4.82 24.73
C ALA A 297 -26.25 5.09 23.74
N ILE A 298 -25.66 6.28 23.75
CA ILE A 298 -24.49 6.60 22.92
C ILE A 298 -23.29 5.71 23.29
N GLN A 299 -23.04 5.49 24.58
CA GLN A 299 -21.96 4.63 25.05
C GLN A 299 -22.21 3.17 24.64
N PHE A 300 -23.42 2.65 24.86
CA PHE A 300 -23.80 1.29 24.50
C PHE A 300 -23.71 1.05 22.99
N LEU A 301 -24.20 1.96 22.15
CA LEU A 301 -24.15 1.85 20.68
C LEU A 301 -22.74 1.95 20.10
N ARG A 302 -21.76 2.50 20.84
CA ARG A 302 -20.34 2.54 20.45
C ARG A 302 -19.59 1.24 20.74
N LEU A 303 -20.13 0.33 21.55
CA LEU A 303 -19.50 -0.94 21.94
C LEU A 303 -19.56 -2.00 20.82
N GLN A 304 -18.57 -2.90 20.80
CA GLN A 304 -18.58 -4.04 19.88
C GLN A 304 -19.74 -5.00 20.22
N ALA A 305 -20.16 -5.83 19.26
CA ALA A 305 -21.26 -6.76 19.47
C ALA A 305 -21.01 -7.75 20.62
N GLN A 306 -19.76 -8.15 20.83
CA GLN A 306 -19.33 -9.00 21.94
C GLN A 306 -19.53 -8.33 23.31
N ASP A 307 -19.12 -7.08 23.46
CA ASP A 307 -19.26 -6.31 24.71
C ASP A 307 -20.75 -6.02 24.99
N ARG A 308 -21.51 -5.65 23.96
CA ARG A 308 -22.98 -5.46 24.07
C ARG A 308 -23.68 -6.73 24.52
N LEU A 309 -23.31 -7.89 23.95
CA LEU A 309 -23.83 -9.19 24.39
C LEU A 309 -23.45 -9.46 25.85
N HIS A 310 -22.21 -9.19 26.26
CA HIS A 310 -21.77 -9.39 27.64
C HIS A 310 -22.59 -8.55 28.63
N LEU A 311 -22.87 -7.27 28.33
CA LEU A 311 -23.71 -6.41 29.17
C LEU A 311 -25.16 -6.91 29.27
N VAL A 312 -25.75 -7.31 28.14
CA VAL A 312 -27.10 -7.93 28.07
C VAL A 312 -27.16 -9.20 28.92
N LEU A 313 -26.15 -10.06 28.84
CA LEU A 313 -26.08 -11.31 29.61
C LEU A 313 -25.81 -11.08 31.11
N ALA A 314 -25.00 -10.09 31.48
CA ALA A 314 -24.78 -9.71 32.87
C ALA A 314 -26.09 -9.21 33.51
N TYR A 315 -26.78 -8.28 32.83
CA TYR A 315 -28.07 -7.75 33.26
C TYR A 315 -29.12 -8.85 33.49
N LEU A 316 -29.25 -9.81 32.56
CA LEU A 316 -30.15 -10.98 32.72
C LEU A 316 -29.83 -11.82 33.97
N ARG A 317 -28.55 -11.98 34.29
CA ARG A 317 -28.11 -12.77 35.46
C ARG A 317 -28.27 -12.00 36.77
N ASP A 318 -28.02 -10.70 36.75
CA ASP A 318 -28.01 -9.89 37.96
C ASP A 318 -29.42 -9.46 38.40
N GLU A 319 -30.30 -9.08 37.46
CA GLU A 319 -31.67 -8.65 37.77
C GLU A 319 -32.66 -9.82 37.84
N TYR A 320 -32.54 -10.80 36.94
CA TYR A 320 -33.55 -11.86 36.76
C TYR A 320 -33.10 -13.25 37.20
N ALA A 321 -31.84 -13.40 37.64
CA ALA A 321 -31.20 -14.70 37.85
C ALA A 321 -31.40 -15.64 36.64
N TYR A 322 -31.34 -15.10 35.42
CA TYR A 322 -31.56 -15.86 34.18
C TYR A 322 -30.23 -16.18 33.48
N CYS A 323 -30.00 -17.46 33.16
CA CYS A 323 -28.86 -17.86 32.33
C CYS A 323 -29.30 -18.19 30.91
N PHE A 324 -28.90 -17.33 29.96
CA PHE A 324 -29.12 -17.51 28.52
C PHE A 324 -28.55 -18.83 27.98
N TRP A 325 -27.41 -19.30 28.49
CA TRP A 325 -26.78 -20.55 28.04
C TRP A 325 -27.50 -21.80 28.56
N CYS A 326 -28.02 -21.75 29.79
CA CYS A 326 -28.85 -22.83 30.34
C CYS A 326 -30.30 -22.78 29.82
N GLY A 327 -30.76 -21.63 29.33
CA GLY A 327 -32.15 -21.38 28.91
C GLY A 327 -33.14 -21.31 30.08
N LEU A 328 -32.65 -21.08 31.31
CA LEU A 328 -33.41 -21.24 32.56
C LEU A 328 -33.30 -19.99 33.45
N GLN A 329 -34.40 -19.68 34.12
CA GLN A 329 -34.46 -18.73 35.23
C GLN A 329 -34.31 -19.50 36.55
N TYR A 330 -33.47 -18.99 37.46
CA TYR A 330 -33.32 -19.53 38.81
C TYR A 330 -34.15 -18.71 39.81
N ASP A 331 -34.58 -19.35 40.89
CA ASP A 331 -35.37 -18.67 41.95
C ASP A 331 -34.56 -17.58 42.67
N ASP A 332 -33.27 -17.85 42.90
CA ASP A 332 -32.35 -16.98 43.65
C ASP A 332 -30.96 -16.88 42.98
N GLN A 333 -30.27 -15.76 43.22
CA GLN A 333 -28.91 -15.54 42.71
C GLN A 333 -27.87 -16.52 43.30
N GLU A 334 -28.13 -17.09 44.50
CA GLU A 334 -27.31 -18.15 45.11
C GLU A 334 -27.55 -19.52 44.45
N ALA A 335 -28.81 -19.83 44.11
CA ALA A 335 -29.15 -21.02 43.35
C ALA A 335 -28.48 -21.00 41.97
N MET A 336 -28.53 -19.85 41.28
CA MET A 336 -27.79 -19.64 40.03
C MET A 336 -26.28 -19.89 40.21
N LYS A 337 -25.62 -19.32 41.23
CA LYS A 337 -24.17 -19.51 41.46
C LYS A 337 -23.78 -20.97 41.73
N THR A 338 -24.70 -21.77 42.26
CA THR A 338 -24.47 -23.18 42.61
C THR A 338 -24.79 -24.14 41.46
N GLN A 339 -25.79 -23.82 40.63
CA GLN A 339 -26.30 -24.69 39.57
C GLN A 339 -25.81 -24.32 38.17
N CYS A 340 -25.43 -23.07 37.93
CA CYS A 340 -24.96 -22.59 36.63
C CYS A 340 -23.44 -22.76 36.51
N PRO A 341 -22.93 -23.47 35.47
CA PRO A 341 -21.48 -23.68 35.27
C PRO A 341 -20.62 -22.41 35.18
N GLY A 342 -21.19 -21.29 34.75
CA GLY A 342 -20.48 -20.00 34.65
C GLY A 342 -21.30 -18.91 33.96
N PRO A 343 -20.71 -17.75 33.66
CA PRO A 343 -21.36 -16.68 32.89
C PRO A 343 -21.07 -16.76 31.37
N SER A 344 -19.98 -17.41 30.96
CA SER A 344 -19.50 -17.49 29.58
C SER A 344 -20.15 -18.65 28.80
N GLU A 345 -20.08 -18.59 27.47
CA GLU A 345 -20.41 -19.74 26.62
C GLU A 345 -19.54 -20.96 26.98
N GLU A 346 -18.22 -20.76 27.08
CA GLU A 346 -17.21 -21.82 27.22
C GLU A 346 -17.37 -22.70 28.47
N SER A 347 -18.16 -22.28 29.47
CA SER A 347 -18.47 -23.11 30.64
C SER A 347 -19.66 -24.07 30.43
N HIS A 348 -20.34 -24.00 29.28
CA HIS A 348 -21.57 -24.76 28.98
C HIS A 348 -21.46 -25.65 27.72
N ASP A 349 -20.29 -25.68 27.07
CA ASP A 349 -19.96 -26.55 25.90
C ASP A 349 -19.59 -27.99 26.32
#